data_AF-A0A497K3Y6-F1
#
_entry.id   AF-A0A497K3Y6-F1
#
_cell.length_a   1.000
_cell.length_b   1.000
_cell.length_c   1.000
_cell.angle_alpha   90.00
_cell.angle_beta   90.00
_cell.angle_gamma   90.00
#
_symmetry.space_group_name_H-M   'P 1'
#
loop_
_entity.id
_entity.type
_entity.pdbx_description
1 polymer ?
#
loop_
_entity_poly.entity_id
_entity_poly.type
_entity_poly.pdbx_seq_one_letter_code
_entity_poly.pdbx_strand_id
1 'polypeptide(L)' 'EIERYRGVSEVLVTYGMWDLVIKLETENLKELDKIVTKIRQMSDIEQTHTLIGVKD' A
#
# COMPACT_ATOMS: atom_id res chain seq x y z
N GLU A 1 11.50 1.54 3.03
CA GLU A 1 11.45 0.08 2.83
C GLU A 1 10.34 -0.33 1.86
N ILE A 2 9.11 0.15 2.07
CA ILE A 2 7.92 -0.17 1.27
C ILE A 2 8.14 0.04 -0.24
N GLU A 3 8.85 1.10 -0.65
CA GLU A 3 9.22 1.37 -2.06
C GLU A 3 9.92 0.21 -2.78
N ARG A 4 10.53 -0.74 -2.04
CA ARG A 4 11.22 -1.90 -2.62
C ARG A 4 10.28 -3.06 -2.94
N TYR A 5 9.01 -3.00 -2.51
CA TYR A 5 8.06 -4.07 -2.77
C TYR A 5 7.59 -4.02 -4.23
N ARG A 6 7.66 -5.19 -4.90
CA ARG A 6 7.15 -5.33 -6.26
C ARG A 6 5.66 -4.96 -6.30
N GLY A 7 5.29 -4.06 -7.20
CA GLY A 7 3.91 -3.55 -7.32
C GLY A 7 3.66 -2.24 -6.57
N VAL A 8 4.61 -1.74 -5.77
CA VAL A 8 4.56 -0.35 -5.27
C VAL A 8 5.07 0.57 -6.37
N SER A 9 4.21 1.45 -6.87
CA SER A 9 4.57 2.46 -7.89
C SER A 9 4.92 3.81 -7.27
N GLU A 10 4.38 4.13 -6.09
CA GLU A 10 4.63 5.41 -5.41
C GLU A 10 4.44 5.28 -3.90
N VAL A 11 5.27 5.99 -3.13
CA VAL A 11 5.13 6.16 -1.67
C VAL A 11 5.31 7.64 -1.36
N LEU A 12 4.29 8.23 -0.73
CA LEU A 12 4.28 9.64 -0.34
C LEU A 12 4.09 9.74 1.16
N VAL A 13 4.91 10.57 1.80
CA VAL A 13 4.70 11.01 3.18
C VAL A 13 3.79 12.23 3.15
N THR A 14 2.73 12.19 3.96
CA THR A 14 1.72 13.26 3.98
C THR A 14 1.59 13.83 5.39
N TYR A 15 1.27 15.12 5.45
CA TYR A 15 0.81 15.77 6.68
C TYR A 15 -0.71 15.83 6.63
N GLY A 16 -1.39 14.97 7.39
CA GLY A 16 -2.84 14.87 7.39
C GLY A 16 -3.37 13.76 8.28
N MET A 17 -4.54 13.24 7.96
CA MET A 17 -5.16 12.12 8.70
C MET A 17 -4.36 10.82 8.57
N TRP A 18 -3.61 10.68 7.48
CA TRP A 18 -2.72 9.54 7.23
C TRP A 18 -1.29 10.06 7.08
N ASP A 19 -0.33 9.32 7.62
CA ASP A 19 1.10 9.64 7.51
C ASP A 19 1.68 9.25 6.14
N LEU A 20 1.07 8.25 5.50
CA LEU A 20 1.53 7.66 4.25
C LEU A 20 0.38 7.45 3.26
N VAL A 21 0.64 7.74 1.99
CA VAL A 21 -0.17 7.31 0.85
C VAL A 21 0.70 6.47 -0.08
N ILE A 22 0.25 5.26 -0.38
CA ILE A 22 1.01 4.28 -1.17
C ILE A 22 0.16 3.89 -2.38
N LYS A 23 0.73 4.05 -3.59
CA LYS A 23 0.10 3.59 -4.82
C LYS A 23 0.61 2.19 -5.16
N LEU A 24 -0.33 1.26 -5.33
CA LEU A 24 -0.07 -0.13 -5.69
C LEU A 24 -0.67 -0.43 -7.07
N GLU A 25 0.10 -1.10 -7.91
CA GLU A 25 -0.33 -1.62 -9.21
C GLU A 25 0.03 -3.11 -9.30
N THR A 26 -1.00 -3.95 -9.40
CA THR A 26 -0.86 -5.42 -9.39
C THR A 26 -1.74 -6.05 -10.46
N GLU A 27 -1.32 -7.19 -10.98
CA GLU A 27 -2.08 -7.92 -12.02
C GLU A 27 -3.39 -8.52 -11.50
N ASN A 28 -3.53 -8.73 -10.19
CA ASN A 28 -4.72 -9.32 -9.59
C ASN A 28 -4.82 -8.99 -8.09
N LEU A 29 -6.03 -9.14 -7.53
CA LEU A 29 -6.32 -8.85 -6.13
C LEU A 29 -5.55 -9.73 -5.13
N LYS A 30 -5.11 -10.92 -5.54
CA LYS A 30 -4.35 -11.83 -4.66
C LYS A 30 -2.94 -11.29 -4.40
N GLU A 31 -2.29 -10.72 -5.41
CA GLU A 31 -0.99 -10.06 -5.22
C GLU A 31 -1.13 -8.76 -4.43
N LEU A 32 -2.21 -7.98 -4.66
CA LEU A 32 -2.54 -6.81 -3.86
C LEU A 32 -2.65 -7.17 -2.37
N ASP A 33 -3.46 -8.19 -2.04
CA ASP A 33 -3.70 -8.62 -0.66
C ASP A 33 -2.42 -9.05 0.06
N LYS A 34 -1.52 -9.76 -0.63
CA LYS A 34 -0.20 -10.14 -0.09
C LYS A 34 0.63 -8.91 0.30
N ILE A 35 0.71 -7.91 -0.59
CA ILE A 35 1.51 -6.70 -0.35
C ILE A 35 0.91 -5.91 0.81
N VAL A 36 -0.41 -5.70 0.80
CA VAL A 36 -1.12 -4.96 1.85
C VAL A 36 -0.97 -5.67 3.20
N THR A 37 -1.13 -6.98 3.25
CA THR A 37 -0.94 -7.78 4.48
C THR A 37 0.48 -7.66 5.00
N LYS A 38 1.49 -7.68 4.13
CA LYS A 38 2.89 -7.49 4.52
C LYS A 38 3.15 -6.11 5.12
N ILE A 39 2.54 -5.06 4.55
CA ILE A 39 2.64 -3.70 5.09
C ILE A 39 1.97 -3.62 6.47
N ARG A 40 0.78 -4.21 6.63
CA ARG A 40 0.04 -4.25 7.91
C ARG A 40 0.78 -4.99 9.04
N GLN A 41 1.71 -5.88 8.71
CA GLN A 41 2.48 -6.65 9.69
C GLN A 41 3.74 -5.91 10.17
N MET A 42 4.08 -4.77 9.58
CA MET A 42 5.21 -3.95 10.04
C MET A 42 4.90 -3.35 11.41
N SER A 43 5.86 -3.39 12.33
CA SER A 43 5.67 -2.91 13.71
C SER A 43 5.26 -1.44 13.79
N ASP A 44 5.68 -0.64 12.81
CA ASP A 44 5.52 0.81 12.82
C ASP A 44 4.22 1.25 12.11
N ILE A 45 3.39 0.29 11.68
CA ILE A 45 2.12 0.54 10.99
C ILE A 45 0.97 0.25 11.94
N GLU A 46 0.36 1.31 12.46
CA GLU A 46 -0.78 1.23 13.39
C GLU A 46 -2.09 0.87 12.67
N GLN A 47 -2.34 1.48 11.50
CA GLN A 47 -3.56 1.27 10.74
C GLN A 47 -3.34 1.51 9.25
N THR A 48 -4.14 0.84 8.42
CA THR A 48 -4.18 1.06 6.97
C THR A 48 -5.62 1.10 6.48
N HIS A 49 -5.88 1.89 5.44
CA HIS A 49 -7.09 1.79 4.62
C HIS A 49 -6.69 1.56 3.16
N THR A 50 -7.29 0.57 2.52
CA THR A 50 -7.00 0.22 1.13
C THR A 50 -8.15 0.67 0.24
N LEU A 51 -7.86 1.57 -0.68
CA LEU A 51 -8.80 2.02 -1.71
C LEU A 51 -8.52 1.23 -2.99
N ILE A 52 -9.44 0.36 -3.40
CA ILE A 52 -9.30 -0.45 -4.62
C ILE A 52 -9.87 0.34 -5.79
N GLY A 53 -9.00 0.68 -6.74
CA GLY A 53 -9.41 1.24 -8.04
C GLY A 53 -9.52 0.14 -9.09
N VAL A 54 -10.61 0.16 -9.86
CA VAL A 54 -10.73 -0.59 -11.12
C VAL A 54 -10.64 0.44 -12.24
N LYS A 55 -9.72 0.22 -13.18
CA LYS A 55 -9.58 1.05 -14.37
C LYS A 55 -10.05 0.21 -15.56
N ASP A 56 -11.13 0.67 -16.19
CA ASP A 56 -11.65 0.12 -17.45
C ASP A 56 -10.68 0.41 -18.63
#